data_AF-A0A8J3IJC8-F1
#
_entry.id   AF-A0A8J3IJC8-F1
#
_cell.length_a   1.000
_cell.length_b   1.000
_cell.length_c   1.000
_cell.angle_alpha   90.00
_cell.angle_beta   90.00
_cell.angle_gamma   90.00
#
_symmetry.space_group_name_H-M   'P 1'
#
loop_
_entity.id
_entity.type
_entity.pdbx_description
1 polymer ?
#
loop_
_entity_poly.entity_id
_entity_poly.type
_entity_poly.pdbx_seq_one_letter_code
_entity_poly.pdbx_strand_id
1 'polypeptide(L)'
;MRSRQADYRESFWYTLCMNNDASFEKSTDLLTLAQQQGYVLSATQLVRWHRAGLLPRPKQHPLKGTRGTCSLYPPGTGEQVLLLCSLRTRERRLAHLAWQLWLAGYRVEYGIICTQLQQATRRISRWMRWFADLKQAASQHDPMLALNLIERYAEGPLHSQPLRRIRKRIGREHFSTFLSRLLELAEVGSKQTSVDDEHERLLDLRILARGLGLEKRFVNKQDALEPYLVQFLLPRLHWFLRYLQAVRWGELLKQADDFAVLQTRDDLRTWLMRLGNARHSRDRLPNDYPLWEIDLQEIFRALSTTDQALVIVIWLALRTLPSSWHDEMPAITIGPDGPSYTD
;
A
#
# COMPACT_ATOMS: atom_id res chain seq x y z
N MET A 1 -29.07 -3.72 -14.05
CA MET A 1 -27.91 -2.95 -13.55
C MET A 1 -26.63 -3.53 -14.15
N ARG A 2 -26.13 -2.96 -15.26
CA ARG A 2 -24.90 -3.43 -15.92
C ARG A 2 -23.66 -2.84 -15.23
N SER A 3 -22.65 -3.69 -15.00
CA SER A 3 -21.41 -3.35 -14.30
C SER A 3 -20.61 -2.28 -15.05
N ARG A 4 -20.58 -1.05 -14.53
CA ARG A 4 -19.78 0.09 -15.03
C ARG A 4 -18.27 0.00 -14.68
N GLN A 5 -17.78 -1.16 -14.25
CA GLN A 5 -16.39 -1.32 -13.80
C GLN A 5 -15.40 -1.74 -14.91
N ALA A 6 -15.87 -2.12 -16.11
CA ALA A 6 -15.01 -2.67 -17.15
C ALA A 6 -14.21 -1.62 -17.96
N ASP A 7 -14.71 -0.40 -18.14
CA ASP A 7 -14.08 0.59 -19.07
C ASP A 7 -12.92 1.39 -18.46
N TYR A 8 -12.61 1.23 -17.17
CA TYR A 8 -11.54 2.02 -16.53
C TYR A 8 -10.11 1.59 -16.93
N ARG A 9 -9.94 0.45 -17.62
CA ARG A 9 -8.60 -0.09 -17.96
C ARG A 9 -7.98 0.50 -19.23
N GLU A 10 -8.77 1.04 -20.16
CA GLU A 10 -8.23 1.58 -21.44
C GLU A 10 -7.86 3.06 -21.38
N SER A 11 -8.38 3.82 -20.41
CA SER A 11 -8.09 5.27 -20.27
C SER A 11 -6.70 5.59 -19.70
N PHE A 12 -5.92 4.58 -19.27
CA PHE A 12 -4.71 4.80 -18.47
C PHE A 12 -3.46 5.27 -19.24
N TRP A 13 -3.44 5.16 -20.58
CA TRP A 13 -2.27 5.54 -21.40
C TRP A 13 -2.37 6.91 -22.08
N TYR A 14 -3.52 7.58 -22.03
CA TYR A 14 -3.74 8.81 -22.80
C TYR A 14 -3.18 10.10 -22.16
N THR A 15 -2.91 10.12 -20.85
CA THR A 15 -2.60 11.38 -20.13
C THR A 15 -1.14 11.84 -20.25
N LEU A 16 -0.22 11.02 -20.74
CA LEU A 16 1.22 11.31 -20.69
C LEU A 16 1.87 11.73 -22.00
N CYS A 17 1.23 11.53 -23.16
CA CYS A 17 1.92 11.71 -24.45
C CYS A 17 1.26 12.65 -25.47
N MET A 18 0.01 13.10 -25.31
CA MET A 18 -0.65 13.93 -26.35
C MET A 18 -1.49 15.06 -25.77
N ASN A 19 -0.96 16.29 -25.80
CA ASN A 19 -1.64 17.49 -26.29
C ASN A 19 -0.80 18.74 -25.98
N ASN A 20 0.14 19.06 -26.89
CA ASN A 20 0.76 20.39 -26.92
C ASN A 20 -0.13 21.43 -27.65
N ASP A 21 -1.21 20.97 -28.30
CA ASP A 21 -2.31 21.82 -28.84
C ASP A 21 -3.50 21.92 -27.87
N ALA A 22 -3.19 21.86 -26.57
CA ALA A 22 -4.10 21.81 -25.44
C ALA A 22 -5.12 22.97 -25.41
N SER A 23 -6.32 22.76 -25.95
CA SER A 23 -7.45 23.65 -25.75
C SER A 23 -7.86 23.64 -24.27
N PHE A 24 -7.89 24.82 -23.65
CA PHE A 24 -8.40 24.95 -22.28
C PHE A 24 -9.89 24.59 -22.23
N GLU A 25 -10.32 23.95 -21.15
CA GLU A 25 -11.70 23.55 -20.93
C GLU A 25 -12.46 24.67 -20.18
N LYS A 26 -13.61 25.14 -20.69
CA LYS A 26 -14.40 26.17 -20.01
C LYS A 26 -15.22 25.53 -18.88
N SER A 27 -15.51 26.31 -17.84
CA SER A 27 -16.39 25.86 -16.76
C SER A 27 -17.77 25.38 -17.23
N THR A 28 -18.34 26.01 -18.26
CA THR A 28 -19.63 25.60 -18.86
C THR A 28 -19.55 24.21 -19.47
N ASP A 29 -18.44 23.90 -20.12
CA ASP A 29 -18.25 22.64 -20.83
C ASP A 29 -18.10 21.50 -19.82
N LEU A 30 -17.40 21.74 -18.70
CA LEU A 30 -17.28 20.81 -17.58
C LEU A 30 -18.64 20.48 -16.95
N LEU A 31 -19.51 21.48 -16.77
CA LEU A 31 -20.85 21.28 -16.22
C LEU A 31 -21.74 20.47 -17.17
N THR A 32 -21.71 20.81 -18.46
CA THR A 32 -22.43 20.08 -19.51
C THR A 32 -21.95 18.64 -19.59
N LEU A 33 -20.63 18.39 -19.56
CA LEU A 33 -20.03 17.06 -19.56
C LEU A 33 -20.49 16.22 -18.36
N ALA A 34 -20.47 16.80 -17.15
CA ALA A 34 -20.95 16.13 -15.95
C ALA A 34 -22.45 15.78 -16.06
N GLN A 35 -23.27 16.70 -16.57
CA GLN A 35 -24.71 16.49 -16.77
C GLN A 35 -24.99 15.38 -17.79
N GLN A 36 -24.25 15.34 -18.91
CA GLN A 36 -24.35 14.29 -19.94
C GLN A 36 -24.05 12.89 -19.36
N GLN A 37 -23.17 12.81 -18.36
CA GLN A 37 -22.86 11.56 -17.64
C GLN A 37 -23.83 11.26 -16.48
N GLY A 38 -24.89 12.06 -16.33
CA GLY A 38 -25.93 11.89 -15.30
C GLY A 38 -25.54 12.41 -13.92
N TYR A 39 -24.50 13.25 -13.81
CA TYR A 39 -24.12 13.89 -12.56
C TYR A 39 -24.69 15.31 -12.46
N VAL A 40 -25.30 15.62 -11.32
CA VAL A 40 -25.76 16.98 -11.00
C VAL A 40 -24.61 17.74 -10.33
N LEU A 41 -23.97 18.63 -11.10
CA LEU A 41 -22.87 19.48 -10.65
C LEU A 41 -23.23 20.96 -10.84
N SER A 42 -23.11 21.76 -9.78
CA SER A 42 -23.31 23.21 -9.87
C SER A 42 -22.00 23.98 -10.02
N ALA A 43 -22.06 25.19 -10.59
CA ALA A 43 -20.89 26.08 -10.69
C ALA A 43 -20.25 26.36 -9.32
N THR A 44 -21.07 26.54 -8.27
CA THR A 44 -20.60 26.74 -6.89
C THR A 44 -19.84 25.52 -6.36
N GLN A 45 -20.29 24.30 -6.68
CA GLN A 45 -19.56 23.08 -6.31
C GLN A 45 -18.22 22.99 -7.02
N LEU A 46 -18.17 23.32 -8.32
CA LEU A 46 -16.94 23.35 -9.10
C LEU A 46 -15.92 24.34 -8.49
N VAL A 47 -16.35 25.56 -8.16
CA VAL A 47 -15.53 26.57 -7.46
C VAL A 47 -15.05 26.06 -6.10
N ARG A 48 -15.93 25.40 -5.33
CA ARG A 48 -15.57 24.82 -4.03
C ARG A 48 -14.52 23.73 -4.17
N TRP A 49 -14.59 22.87 -5.18
CA TRP A 49 -13.61 21.80 -5.40
C TRP A 49 -12.25 22.35 -5.82
N HIS A 50 -12.23 23.33 -6.72
CA HIS A 50 -11.01 24.05 -7.06
C HIS A 50 -10.38 24.72 -5.83
N ARG A 51 -11.16 25.45 -5.02
CA ARG A 51 -10.65 26.09 -3.79
C ARG A 51 -10.15 25.10 -2.75
N ALA A 52 -10.68 23.89 -2.76
CA ALA A 52 -10.24 22.79 -1.89
C ALA A 52 -9.06 21.99 -2.47
N GLY A 53 -8.46 22.43 -3.57
CA GLY A 53 -7.29 21.76 -4.17
C GLY A 53 -7.58 20.45 -4.88
N LEU A 54 -8.85 20.14 -5.14
CA LEU A 54 -9.27 18.89 -5.81
C LEU A 54 -9.18 18.97 -7.34
N LEU A 55 -9.16 20.18 -7.89
CA LEU A 55 -9.07 20.46 -9.31
C LEU A 55 -7.93 21.45 -9.57
N PRO A 56 -7.32 21.45 -10.76
CA PRO A 56 -6.32 22.45 -11.13
C PRO A 56 -6.88 23.87 -11.04
N ARG A 57 -6.00 24.85 -10.76
CA ARG A 57 -6.41 26.26 -10.72
C ARG A 57 -6.76 26.74 -12.13
N PRO A 58 -7.99 27.24 -12.38
CA PRO A 58 -8.33 27.79 -13.68
C PRO A 58 -7.67 29.15 -13.88
N LYS A 59 -7.35 29.47 -15.13
CA LYS A 59 -6.97 30.83 -15.53
C LYS A 59 -8.24 31.63 -15.79
N GLN A 60 -8.30 32.86 -15.28
CA GLN A 60 -9.37 33.80 -15.65
C GLN A 60 -9.01 34.44 -16.99
N HIS A 61 -9.93 34.42 -17.94
CA HIS A 61 -9.76 35.06 -19.24
C HIS A 61 -10.91 36.05 -19.48
N PRO A 62 -10.64 37.30 -19.89
CA PRO A 62 -11.70 38.25 -20.22
C PRO A 62 -12.47 37.77 -21.46
N LEU A 63 -13.79 37.96 -21.48
CA LEU A 63 -14.61 37.67 -22.65
C LEU A 63 -14.40 38.77 -23.71
N LYS A 64 -14.14 38.40 -24.97
CA LYS A 64 -13.99 39.38 -26.06
C LYS A 64 -15.32 40.09 -26.30
N GLY A 65 -15.34 41.42 -26.16
CA GLY A 65 -16.50 42.25 -26.49
C GLY A 65 -17.64 42.25 -25.48
N THR A 66 -17.45 41.71 -24.27
CA THR A 66 -18.49 41.72 -23.23
C THR A 66 -17.86 41.90 -21.84
N ARG A 67 -18.58 42.57 -20.94
CA ARG A 67 -18.16 42.71 -19.55
C ARG A 67 -18.27 41.36 -18.84
N GLY A 68 -17.14 40.68 -18.58
CA GLY A 68 -17.09 39.43 -17.84
C GLY A 68 -15.79 38.65 -18.01
N THR A 69 -15.59 37.64 -17.17
CA THR A 69 -14.48 36.68 -17.28
C THR A 69 -15.01 35.26 -17.40
N CYS A 70 -14.29 34.41 -18.12
CA CYS A 70 -14.50 32.97 -18.13
C CYS A 70 -13.34 32.26 -17.42
N SER A 71 -13.66 31.13 -16.77
CA SER A 71 -12.66 30.27 -16.13
C SER A 71 -12.22 29.19 -17.12
N LEU A 72 -10.93 29.19 -17.45
CA LEU A 72 -10.28 28.25 -18.36
C LEU A 72 -9.45 27.25 -17.55
N TYR A 73 -9.86 25.99 -17.56
CA TYR A 73 -9.18 24.89 -16.90
C TYR A 73 -8.17 24.23 -17.84
N PRO A 74 -7.05 23.71 -17.30
CA PRO A 74 -6.13 22.88 -18.08
C PRO A 74 -6.85 21.65 -18.67
N PRO A 75 -6.34 21.10 -19.78
CA PRO A 75 -6.87 19.86 -20.35
C PRO A 75 -6.82 18.69 -19.36
N GLY A 76 -7.78 17.77 -19.50
CA GLY A 76 -7.98 16.62 -18.62
C GLY A 76 -8.81 16.93 -17.38
N THR A 77 -9.25 18.19 -17.19
CA THR A 77 -10.05 18.58 -16.03
C THR A 77 -11.44 17.95 -16.10
N GLY A 78 -12.02 17.78 -17.29
CA GLY A 78 -13.29 17.08 -17.50
C GLY A 78 -13.28 15.66 -16.95
N GLU A 79 -12.28 14.86 -17.31
CA GLU A 79 -12.13 13.49 -16.80
C GLU A 79 -11.96 13.47 -15.27
N GLN A 80 -11.14 14.39 -14.74
CA GLN A 80 -10.95 14.56 -13.29
C GLN A 80 -12.26 14.89 -12.58
N VAL A 81 -13.11 15.75 -13.16
CA VAL A 81 -14.44 16.09 -12.65
C VAL A 81 -15.36 14.87 -12.65
N LEU A 82 -15.38 14.09 -13.74
CA LEU A 82 -16.20 12.88 -13.84
C LEU A 82 -15.78 11.83 -12.79
N LEU A 83 -14.47 11.60 -12.63
CA LEU A 83 -13.97 10.71 -11.58
C LEU A 83 -14.35 11.24 -10.20
N LEU A 84 -14.17 12.53 -9.93
CA LEU A 84 -14.54 13.15 -8.65
C LEU A 84 -16.03 13.00 -8.34
N CYS A 85 -16.91 13.22 -9.33
CA CYS A 85 -18.35 12.98 -9.21
C CYS A 85 -18.65 11.51 -8.86
N SER A 86 -18.00 10.57 -9.54
CA SER A 86 -18.18 9.14 -9.28
C SER A 86 -17.73 8.74 -7.86
N LEU A 87 -16.57 9.22 -7.41
CA LEU A 87 -16.03 8.96 -6.07
C LEU A 87 -16.93 9.55 -4.97
N ARG A 88 -17.53 10.72 -5.22
CA ARG A 88 -18.42 11.40 -4.27
C ARG A 88 -19.69 10.65 -3.93
N THR A 89 -20.09 9.68 -4.75
CA THR A 89 -21.22 8.79 -4.44
C THR A 89 -20.96 7.92 -3.21
N ARG A 90 -19.70 7.65 -2.88
CA ARG A 90 -19.28 6.75 -1.79
C ARG A 90 -18.49 7.45 -0.68
N GLU A 91 -17.77 8.53 -0.98
CA GLU A 91 -16.91 9.24 -0.04
C GLU A 91 -17.16 10.75 -0.12
N ARG A 92 -17.29 11.43 1.02
CA ARG A 92 -17.59 12.88 1.07
C ARG A 92 -16.42 13.70 1.62
N ARG A 93 -15.44 13.07 2.26
CA ARG A 93 -14.28 13.74 2.85
C ARG A 93 -13.34 14.22 1.76
N LEU A 94 -13.12 15.53 1.68
CA LEU A 94 -12.33 16.13 0.61
C LEU A 94 -10.89 15.60 0.57
N ALA A 95 -10.24 15.40 1.72
CA ALA A 95 -8.88 14.84 1.77
C ALA A 95 -8.80 13.43 1.15
N HIS A 96 -9.81 12.60 1.36
CA HIS A 96 -9.87 11.26 0.78
C HIS A 96 -10.14 11.31 -0.72
N LEU A 97 -11.01 12.20 -1.17
CA LEU A 97 -11.25 12.43 -2.60
C LEU A 97 -9.97 12.92 -3.29
N ALA A 98 -9.23 13.87 -2.69
CA ALA A 98 -7.95 14.34 -3.20
C ALA A 98 -6.94 13.20 -3.32
N TRP A 99 -6.88 12.33 -2.30
CA TRP A 99 -6.03 11.16 -2.31
C TRP A 99 -6.37 10.19 -3.45
N GLN A 100 -7.66 9.87 -3.64
CA GLN A 100 -8.09 8.96 -4.72
C GLN A 100 -7.84 9.57 -6.12
N LEU A 101 -8.08 10.87 -6.30
CA LEU A 101 -7.74 11.57 -7.54
C LEU A 101 -6.23 11.56 -7.81
N TRP A 102 -5.43 11.84 -6.79
CA TRP A 102 -3.97 11.80 -6.88
C TRP A 102 -3.48 10.40 -7.22
N LEU A 103 -3.97 9.37 -6.54
CA LEU A 103 -3.67 7.96 -6.85
C LEU A 103 -4.13 7.59 -8.25
N ALA A 104 -5.18 8.21 -8.80
CA ALA A 104 -5.62 7.98 -10.17
C ALA A 104 -4.71 8.66 -11.22
N GLY A 105 -3.79 9.53 -10.81
CA GLY A 105 -2.83 10.22 -11.69
C GLY A 105 -3.13 11.69 -11.88
N TYR A 106 -4.27 12.18 -11.36
CA TYR A 106 -4.69 13.56 -11.54
C TYR A 106 -3.93 14.54 -10.65
N ARG A 107 -3.87 15.79 -11.10
CA ARG A 107 -3.25 16.88 -10.36
C ARG A 107 -4.17 17.34 -9.24
N VAL A 108 -3.67 17.31 -8.01
CA VAL A 108 -4.32 17.87 -6.82
C VAL A 108 -3.33 18.76 -6.07
N GLU A 109 -3.83 19.54 -5.12
CA GLU A 109 -2.97 20.34 -4.25
C GLU A 109 -2.08 19.44 -3.38
N TYR A 110 -0.77 19.59 -3.57
CA TYR A 110 0.23 18.71 -2.99
C TYR A 110 0.24 18.72 -1.46
N GLY A 111 -0.06 19.87 -0.82
CA GLY A 111 -0.14 19.99 0.63
C GLY A 111 -1.12 19.00 1.28
N ILE A 112 -2.22 18.65 0.59
CA ILE A 112 -3.21 17.66 1.06
C ILE A 112 -2.62 16.24 1.06
N ILE A 113 -1.83 15.92 0.05
CA ILE A 113 -1.14 14.62 -0.09
C ILE A 113 0.00 14.52 0.92
N CYS A 114 0.84 15.55 1.01
CA CYS A 114 1.91 15.65 2.00
C CYS A 114 1.40 15.44 3.43
N THR A 115 0.28 16.06 3.80
CA THR A 115 -0.29 15.90 5.14
C THR A 115 -0.64 14.43 5.44
N GLN A 116 -1.22 13.71 4.46
CA GLN A 116 -1.57 12.30 4.61
C GLN A 116 -0.33 11.40 4.68
N LEU A 117 0.68 11.66 3.85
CA LEU A 117 1.96 10.96 3.90
C LEU A 117 2.67 11.21 5.24
N GLN A 118 2.71 12.45 5.74
CA GLN A 118 3.31 12.77 7.04
C GLN A 118 2.62 12.02 8.20
N GLN A 119 1.30 11.91 8.16
CA GLN A 119 0.55 11.10 9.14
C GLN A 119 0.94 9.62 9.07
N ALA A 120 1.06 9.08 7.86
CA ALA A 120 1.52 7.70 7.65
C ALA A 120 2.97 7.50 8.15
N THR A 121 3.87 8.42 7.86
CA THR A 121 5.26 8.43 8.36
C THR A 121 5.34 8.47 9.88
N ARG A 122 4.54 9.32 10.55
CA ARG A 122 4.46 9.35 12.02
C ARG A 122 3.91 8.04 12.59
N ARG A 123 2.94 7.44 11.90
CA ARG A 123 2.36 6.15 12.31
C ARG A 123 3.40 5.03 12.24
N ILE A 124 4.13 4.89 11.12
CA ILE A 124 5.18 3.86 11.01
C ILE A 124 6.34 4.15 11.95
N SER A 125 6.74 5.40 12.14
CA SER A 125 7.79 5.79 13.10
C SER A 125 7.47 5.32 14.53
N ARG A 126 6.21 5.52 14.96
CA ARG A 126 5.75 5.04 16.29
C ARG A 126 5.78 3.51 16.37
N TRP A 127 5.38 2.83 15.29
CA TRP A 127 5.39 1.38 15.26
C TRP A 127 6.82 0.81 15.31
N MET A 128 7.75 1.42 14.57
CA MET A 128 9.17 1.03 14.57
C MET A 128 9.85 1.30 15.90
N ARG A 129 9.53 2.43 16.56
CA ARG A 129 10.04 2.70 17.92
C ARG A 129 9.54 1.67 18.91
N TRP A 130 8.24 1.41 18.92
CA TRP A 130 7.66 0.36 19.77
C TRP A 130 8.32 -1.01 19.52
N PHE A 131 8.56 -1.34 18.25
CA PHE A 131 9.23 -2.59 17.88
C PHE A 131 10.69 -2.64 18.37
N ALA A 132 11.42 -1.52 18.28
CA ALA A 132 12.77 -1.41 18.80
C ALA A 132 12.82 -1.50 20.33
N ASP A 133 11.89 -0.85 21.04
CA ASP A 133 11.78 -0.91 22.51
C ASP A 133 11.49 -2.36 22.97
N LEU A 134 10.61 -3.05 22.24
CA LEU A 134 10.26 -4.44 22.51
C LEU A 134 11.44 -5.39 22.25
N LYS A 135 12.18 -5.17 21.15
CA LYS A 135 13.41 -5.90 20.84
C LYS A 135 14.48 -5.66 21.89
N GLN A 136 14.71 -4.41 22.30
CA GLN A 136 15.68 -4.06 23.33
C GLN A 136 15.33 -4.74 24.66
N ALA A 137 14.06 -4.74 25.05
CA ALA A 137 13.61 -5.44 26.24
C ALA A 137 13.82 -6.95 26.15
N ALA A 138 13.65 -7.54 24.96
CA ALA A 138 13.93 -8.96 24.72
C ALA A 138 15.43 -9.30 24.77
N SER A 139 16.30 -8.44 24.22
CA SER A 139 17.75 -8.70 24.19
C SER A 139 18.47 -8.36 25.50
N GLN A 140 17.95 -7.45 26.33
CA GLN A 140 18.60 -6.99 27.56
C GLN A 140 18.18 -7.74 28.82
N HIS A 141 17.12 -8.55 28.78
CA HIS A 141 16.51 -9.15 29.98
C HIS A 141 16.30 -10.67 29.85
N ASP A 142 16.16 -11.31 31.02
CA ASP A 142 15.59 -12.65 31.18
C ASP A 142 14.48 -12.91 30.14
N PRO A 143 14.56 -13.98 29.32
CA PRO A 143 13.54 -14.37 28.35
C PRO A 143 12.12 -14.32 28.92
N MET A 144 11.98 -14.60 30.22
CA MET A 144 10.72 -14.55 30.93
C MET A 144 10.13 -13.12 31.00
N LEU A 145 10.95 -12.07 31.14
CA LEU A 145 10.49 -10.68 31.13
C LEU A 145 10.03 -10.24 29.73
N ALA A 146 10.73 -10.68 28.68
CA ALA A 146 10.34 -10.45 27.30
C ALA A 146 8.98 -11.07 27.00
N LEU A 147 8.79 -12.33 27.39
CA LEU A 147 7.51 -13.04 27.27
C LEU A 147 6.39 -12.30 28.01
N ASN A 148 6.62 -11.89 29.26
CA ASN A 148 5.65 -11.12 30.06
C ASN A 148 5.25 -9.80 29.37
N LEU A 149 6.18 -9.09 28.73
CA LEU A 149 5.87 -7.86 27.98
C LEU A 149 5.02 -8.14 26.74
N ILE A 150 5.37 -9.21 26.01
CA ILE A 150 4.62 -9.67 24.85
C ILE A 150 3.20 -10.07 25.25
N GLU A 151 3.04 -10.82 26.34
CA GLU A 151 1.74 -11.25 26.88
C GLU A 151 0.89 -10.06 27.32
N ARG A 152 1.45 -9.13 28.11
CA ARG A 152 0.73 -7.91 28.51
C ARG A 152 0.23 -7.11 27.31
N TYR A 153 1.06 -7.00 26.27
CA TYR A 153 0.66 -6.32 25.04
C TYR A 153 -0.38 -7.13 24.24
N ALA A 154 -0.23 -8.45 24.19
CA ALA A 154 -1.13 -9.36 23.50
C ALA A 154 -2.54 -9.35 24.07
N GLU A 155 -2.63 -9.26 25.40
CA GLU A 155 -3.87 -9.16 26.15
C GLU A 155 -4.49 -7.76 26.14
N GLY A 156 -3.64 -6.74 26.00
CA GLY A 156 -4.04 -5.34 26.03
C GLY A 156 -4.94 -4.89 24.85
N PRO A 157 -5.47 -3.67 24.94
CA PRO A 157 -6.17 -3.03 23.84
C PRO A 157 -5.21 -2.73 22.69
N LEU A 158 -5.37 -3.44 21.57
CA LEU A 158 -4.61 -3.18 20.35
C LEU A 158 -5.18 -1.95 19.63
N HIS A 159 -4.42 -0.85 19.60
CA HIS A 159 -4.85 0.37 18.91
C HIS A 159 -4.77 0.28 17.37
N SER A 160 -3.97 -0.64 16.84
CA SER A 160 -3.80 -0.79 15.39
C SER A 160 -4.79 -1.81 14.81
N GLN A 161 -5.54 -1.40 13.78
CA GLN A 161 -6.50 -2.28 13.10
C GLN A 161 -5.84 -3.54 12.50
N PRO A 162 -4.63 -3.48 11.89
CA PRO A 162 -3.95 -4.67 11.38
C PRO A 162 -3.67 -5.72 12.47
N LEU A 163 -3.12 -5.32 13.63
CA LEU A 163 -2.85 -6.26 14.72
C LEU A 163 -4.15 -6.84 15.30
N ARG A 164 -5.22 -6.03 15.40
CA ARG A 164 -6.54 -6.54 15.78
C ARG A 164 -7.06 -7.62 14.82
N ARG A 165 -6.87 -7.44 13.52
CA ARG A 165 -7.28 -8.44 12.50
C ARG A 165 -6.41 -9.70 12.60
N ILE A 166 -5.11 -9.54 12.80
CA ILE A 166 -4.18 -10.67 13.02
C ILE A 166 -4.61 -11.45 14.26
N ARG A 167 -4.77 -10.78 15.41
CA ARG A 167 -5.27 -11.40 16.65
C ARG A 167 -6.61 -12.10 16.47
N LYS A 168 -7.58 -11.45 15.80
CA LYS A 168 -8.88 -12.08 15.49
C LYS A 168 -8.73 -13.33 14.64
N ARG A 169 -7.74 -13.38 13.76
CA ARG A 169 -7.52 -14.50 12.84
C ARG A 169 -6.87 -15.69 13.53
N ILE A 170 -5.86 -15.46 14.37
CA ILE A 170 -5.09 -16.53 15.02
C ILE A 170 -5.65 -16.95 16.38
N GLY A 171 -6.47 -16.12 17.03
CA GLY A 171 -6.87 -16.34 18.42
C GLY A 171 -6.10 -15.40 19.37
N ARG A 172 -6.61 -15.22 20.59
CA ARG A 172 -5.94 -14.38 21.61
C ARG A 172 -4.79 -15.15 22.24
N GLU A 173 -5.00 -16.43 22.46
CA GLU A 173 -4.09 -17.44 23.01
C GLU A 173 -2.80 -17.62 22.18
N HIS A 174 -2.88 -17.46 20.86
CA HIS A 174 -1.73 -17.61 19.95
C HIS A 174 -1.06 -16.28 19.58
N PHE A 175 -1.57 -15.16 20.08
CA PHE A 175 -1.10 -13.84 19.66
C PHE A 175 0.23 -13.43 20.29
N SER A 176 0.55 -13.90 21.51
CA SER A 176 1.88 -13.76 22.09
C SER A 176 2.92 -14.53 21.27
N THR A 177 2.68 -15.81 20.99
CA THR A 177 3.54 -16.66 20.15
C THR A 177 3.81 -16.03 18.78
N PHE A 178 2.76 -15.51 18.13
CA PHE A 178 2.91 -14.79 16.86
C PHE A 178 3.86 -13.59 16.96
N LEU A 179 3.73 -12.79 18.02
CA LEU A 179 4.60 -11.63 18.24
C LEU A 179 6.03 -12.04 18.57
N SER A 180 6.23 -13.08 19.39
CA SER A 180 7.56 -13.63 19.70
C SER A 180 8.27 -14.07 18.43
N ARG A 181 7.61 -14.88 17.59
CA ARG A 181 8.20 -15.30 16.31
C ARG A 181 8.46 -14.14 15.35
N LEU A 182 7.60 -13.11 15.34
CA LEU A 182 7.85 -11.89 14.56
C LEU A 182 9.09 -11.12 15.04
N LEU A 183 9.36 -11.12 16.36
CA LEU A 183 10.54 -10.48 16.96
C LEU A 183 11.82 -11.26 16.68
N GLU A 184 11.78 -12.59 16.83
CA GLU A 184 12.88 -13.48 16.47
C GLU A 184 13.28 -13.29 15.00
N LEU A 185 12.29 -13.16 14.11
CA LEU A 185 12.52 -12.85 12.70
C LEU A 185 13.16 -11.47 12.46
N ALA A 186 13.17 -10.59 13.43
CA ALA A 186 13.82 -9.28 13.32
C ALA A 186 15.17 -9.23 14.04
N GLU A 187 15.56 -10.28 14.76
CA GLU A 187 16.88 -10.42 15.34
C GLU A 187 17.86 -11.00 14.32
N VAL A 188 18.97 -10.28 14.10
CA VAL A 188 20.02 -10.70 13.17
C VAL A 188 20.88 -11.73 13.89
N GLY A 189 20.94 -12.94 13.36
CA GLY A 189 21.83 -13.98 13.88
C GLY A 189 21.34 -14.67 15.15
N SER A 190 20.02 -14.71 15.40
CA SER A 190 19.47 -15.65 16.37
C SER A 190 19.89 -17.05 15.93
N LYS A 191 20.88 -17.63 16.63
CA LYS A 191 21.23 -19.04 16.48
C LYS A 191 19.93 -19.76 16.73
N GLN A 192 19.47 -20.55 15.76
CA GLN A 192 18.35 -21.46 15.93
C GLN A 192 18.63 -22.23 17.22
N THR A 193 18.01 -21.80 18.32
CA THR A 193 17.99 -22.56 19.55
C THR A 193 17.33 -23.84 19.12
N SER A 194 18.06 -24.95 19.21
CA SER A 194 17.55 -26.28 18.93
C SER A 194 16.42 -26.52 19.92
N VAL A 195 15.21 -26.08 19.57
CA VAL A 195 14.00 -26.51 20.23
C VAL A 195 13.95 -27.99 19.92
N ASP A 196 14.15 -28.82 20.94
CA ASP A 196 14.19 -30.29 20.81
C ASP A 196 12.84 -30.88 20.33
N ASP A 197 11.80 -30.05 20.15
CA ASP A 197 10.50 -30.47 19.65
C ASP A 197 10.16 -29.85 18.26
N GLU A 198 10.28 -30.67 17.23
CA GLU A 198 9.85 -30.36 15.86
C GLU A 198 8.36 -29.99 15.77
N HIS A 199 7.53 -30.56 16.66
CA HIS A 199 6.09 -30.31 16.67
C HIS A 199 5.77 -28.87 17.09
N GLU A 200 6.44 -28.35 18.12
CA GLU A 200 6.27 -26.96 18.57
C GLU A 200 6.69 -25.97 17.48
N ARG A 201 7.80 -26.25 16.79
CA ARG A 201 8.27 -25.43 15.67
C ARG A 201 7.23 -25.37 14.55
N LEU A 202 6.64 -26.50 14.17
CA LEU A 202 5.59 -26.57 13.16
C LEU A 202 4.32 -25.81 13.57
N LEU A 203 3.92 -25.92 14.84
CA LEU A 203 2.79 -25.17 15.39
C LEU A 203 3.01 -23.66 15.28
N ASP A 204 4.20 -23.19 15.62
CA ASP A 204 4.54 -21.78 15.59
C ASP A 204 4.60 -21.21 14.18
N LEU A 205 5.14 -21.98 13.23
CA LEU A 205 5.10 -21.65 11.81
C LEU A 205 3.65 -21.56 11.30
N ARG A 206 2.75 -22.44 11.75
CA ARG A 206 1.32 -22.38 11.42
C ARG A 206 0.66 -21.14 12.02
N ILE A 207 0.96 -20.79 13.27
CA ILE A 207 0.46 -19.58 13.93
C ILE A 207 0.91 -18.34 13.13
N LEU A 208 2.18 -18.29 12.75
CA LEU A 208 2.73 -17.21 11.93
C LEU A 208 2.03 -17.12 10.57
N ALA A 209 1.94 -18.25 9.85
CA ALA A 209 1.25 -18.33 8.56
C ALA A 209 -0.21 -17.88 8.65
N ARG A 210 -0.92 -18.34 9.68
CA ARG A 210 -2.30 -17.94 9.95
C ARG A 210 -2.38 -16.45 10.22
N GLY A 211 -1.50 -15.88 11.04
CA GLY A 211 -1.44 -14.44 11.31
C GLY A 211 -1.27 -13.62 10.04
N LEU A 212 -0.34 -14.05 9.17
CA LEU A 212 -0.08 -13.46 7.86
C LEU A 212 -1.21 -13.71 6.84
N GLY A 213 -2.18 -14.59 7.15
CA GLY A 213 -3.31 -14.91 6.28
C GLY A 213 -2.99 -15.90 5.18
N LEU A 214 -1.99 -16.73 5.40
CA LEU A 214 -1.52 -17.75 4.48
C LEU A 214 -2.20 -19.10 4.72
N GLU A 215 -2.79 -19.34 5.89
CA GLU A 215 -3.41 -20.63 6.27
C GLU A 215 -4.39 -21.17 5.21
N LYS A 216 -5.30 -20.33 4.70
CA LYS A 216 -6.26 -20.73 3.66
C LYS A 216 -5.61 -21.27 2.38
N ARG A 217 -4.34 -20.94 2.13
CA ARG A 217 -3.59 -21.33 0.93
C ARG A 217 -2.98 -22.73 1.05
N PHE A 218 -2.83 -23.22 2.27
CA PHE A 218 -2.15 -24.49 2.54
C PHE A 218 -3.07 -25.52 3.21
N VAL A 219 -4.39 -25.29 3.22
CA VAL A 219 -5.39 -26.21 3.81
C VAL A 219 -5.23 -27.64 3.26
N ASN A 220 -4.91 -27.77 1.97
CA ASN A 220 -4.77 -29.07 1.30
C ASN A 220 -3.31 -29.54 1.14
N LYS A 221 -2.31 -28.73 1.54
CA LYS A 221 -0.88 -28.99 1.30
C LYS A 221 -0.05 -28.56 2.50
N GLN A 222 -0.30 -29.22 3.64
CA GLN A 222 0.41 -28.90 4.89
C GLN A 222 1.93 -29.10 4.75
N ASP A 223 2.35 -30.12 3.99
CA ASP A 223 3.77 -30.45 3.78
C ASP A 223 4.52 -29.37 2.97
N ALA A 224 3.80 -28.59 2.16
CA ALA A 224 4.40 -27.50 1.39
C ALA A 224 4.47 -26.17 2.17
N LEU A 225 3.80 -26.08 3.32
CA LEU A 225 3.74 -24.84 4.10
C LEU A 225 5.10 -24.51 4.73
N GLU A 226 5.75 -25.49 5.37
CA GLU A 226 7.02 -25.23 6.04
C GLU A 226 8.13 -24.81 5.07
N PRO A 227 8.42 -25.55 3.98
CA PRO A 227 9.44 -25.14 3.01
C PRO A 227 9.19 -23.72 2.48
N TYR A 228 7.93 -23.44 2.15
CA TYR A 228 7.52 -22.11 1.69
C TYR A 228 7.75 -21.01 2.75
N LEU A 229 7.41 -21.27 4.00
CA LEU A 229 7.65 -20.28 5.06
C LEU A 229 9.16 -20.10 5.27
N VAL A 230 9.85 -21.18 5.64
CA VAL A 230 11.24 -21.16 6.11
C VAL A 230 12.20 -20.69 5.04
N GLN A 231 12.07 -21.17 3.80
CA GLN A 231 13.05 -20.90 2.77
C GLN A 231 12.67 -19.69 1.90
N PHE A 232 11.38 -19.38 1.74
CA PHE A 232 10.94 -18.29 0.87
C PHE A 232 10.45 -17.07 1.64
N LEU A 233 9.55 -17.23 2.61
CA LEU A 233 8.90 -16.08 3.25
C LEU A 233 9.73 -15.46 4.37
N LEU A 234 10.24 -16.28 5.30
CA LEU A 234 10.97 -15.83 6.47
C LEU A 234 12.23 -15.03 6.12
N PRO A 235 13.09 -15.44 5.17
CA PRO A 235 14.28 -14.68 4.83
C PRO A 235 13.92 -13.30 4.27
N ARG A 236 12.82 -13.20 3.51
CA ARG A 236 12.35 -11.92 2.97
C ARG A 236 11.69 -11.03 4.01
N LEU A 237 10.92 -11.62 4.93
CA LEU A 237 10.37 -10.89 6.06
C LEU A 237 11.50 -10.37 6.95
N HIS A 238 12.50 -11.20 7.24
CA HIS A 238 13.69 -10.81 7.99
C HIS A 238 14.41 -9.65 7.31
N TRP A 239 14.77 -9.79 6.03
CA TRP A 239 15.40 -8.72 5.24
C TRP A 239 14.56 -7.45 5.27
N PHE A 240 13.26 -7.56 5.03
CA PHE A 240 12.34 -6.42 5.00
C PHE A 240 12.22 -5.74 6.37
N LEU A 241 12.12 -6.50 7.47
CA LEU A 241 12.05 -5.95 8.83
C LEU A 241 13.35 -5.25 9.22
N ARG A 242 14.51 -5.86 8.91
CA ARG A 242 15.83 -5.24 9.10
C ARG A 242 15.91 -3.92 8.35
N TYR A 243 15.44 -3.94 7.11
CA TYR A 243 15.37 -2.74 6.28
C TYR A 243 14.48 -1.66 6.92
N LEU A 244 13.24 -1.99 7.32
CA LEU A 244 12.34 -1.01 7.93
C LEU A 244 12.93 -0.37 9.21
N GLN A 245 13.76 -1.11 9.95
CA GLN A 245 14.46 -0.59 11.13
C GLN A 245 15.58 0.40 10.77
N ALA A 246 16.24 0.22 9.63
CA ALA A 246 17.31 1.11 9.18
C ALA A 246 16.79 2.46 8.64
N VAL A 247 15.52 2.53 8.24
CA VAL A 247 14.93 3.75 7.68
C VAL A 247 14.74 4.83 8.76
N ARG A 248 15.29 6.02 8.51
CA ARG A 248 15.04 7.23 9.31
C ARG A 248 13.68 7.84 8.95
N TRP A 249 12.59 7.19 9.38
CA TRP A 249 11.22 7.55 8.99
C TRP A 249 10.91 9.05 9.17
N GLY A 250 11.35 9.68 10.26
CA GLY A 250 11.10 11.10 10.53
C GLY A 250 11.73 12.09 9.52
N GLU A 251 12.72 11.63 8.74
CA GLU A 251 13.44 12.44 7.74
C GLU A 251 13.07 12.08 6.30
N LEU A 252 12.49 10.90 6.08
CA LEU A 252 12.16 10.38 4.76
C LEU A 252 11.41 11.39 3.87
N LEU A 253 10.33 11.98 4.40
CA LEU A 253 9.54 12.97 3.65
C LEU A 253 10.17 14.37 3.61
N LYS A 254 11.18 14.65 4.43
CA LYS A 254 11.92 15.92 4.35
C LYS A 254 12.95 15.90 3.24
N GLN A 255 13.45 14.71 2.92
CA GLN A 255 14.46 14.48 1.88
C GLN A 255 13.81 14.22 0.51
N ALA A 256 12.58 13.75 0.48
CA ALA A 256 11.84 13.54 -0.77
C ALA A 256 11.23 14.86 -1.28
N ASP A 257 11.53 15.22 -2.52
CA ASP A 257 10.84 16.30 -3.22
C ASP A 257 9.49 15.82 -3.79
N ASP A 258 8.70 16.78 -4.30
CA ASP A 258 7.38 16.54 -4.89
C ASP A 258 7.45 15.52 -6.04
N PHE A 259 8.54 15.56 -6.81
CA PHE A 259 8.76 14.67 -7.95
C PHE A 259 8.98 13.22 -7.50
N ALA A 260 9.83 12.98 -6.49
CA ALA A 260 10.08 11.66 -5.94
C ALA A 260 8.80 11.02 -5.38
N VAL A 261 7.92 11.81 -4.76
CA VAL A 261 6.62 11.33 -4.26
C VAL A 261 5.69 10.95 -5.42
N LEU A 262 5.64 11.73 -6.49
CA LEU A 262 4.87 11.41 -7.69
C LEU A 262 5.40 10.15 -8.39
N GLN A 263 6.72 10.05 -8.56
CA GLN A 263 7.34 8.89 -9.17
C GLN A 263 7.10 7.62 -8.34
N THR A 264 7.15 7.73 -7.01
CA THR A 264 6.82 6.63 -6.09
C THR A 264 5.40 6.11 -6.32
N ARG A 265 4.43 7.02 -6.46
CA ARG A 265 3.04 6.66 -6.78
C ARG A 265 2.97 5.88 -8.09
N ASP A 266 3.57 6.42 -9.14
CA ASP A 266 3.44 5.87 -10.49
C ASP A 266 4.14 4.51 -10.60
N ASP A 267 5.28 4.34 -9.92
CA ASP A 267 6.00 3.08 -9.89
C ASP A 267 5.25 2.02 -9.06
N LEU A 268 4.67 2.39 -7.92
CA LEU A 268 3.81 1.46 -7.17
C LEU A 268 2.62 1.02 -8.02
N ARG A 269 1.96 1.94 -8.72
CA ARG A 269 0.83 1.61 -9.60
C ARG A 269 1.24 0.70 -10.74
N THR A 270 2.35 1.00 -11.38
CA THR A 270 2.93 0.19 -12.46
C THR A 270 3.22 -1.22 -11.96
N TRP A 271 3.83 -1.34 -10.78
CA TRP A 271 4.11 -2.62 -10.14
C TRP A 271 2.81 -3.40 -9.83
N LEU A 272 1.81 -2.75 -9.22
CA LEU A 272 0.50 -3.37 -8.93
C LEU A 272 -0.22 -3.84 -10.21
N MET A 273 -0.16 -3.06 -11.29
CA MET A 273 -0.74 -3.45 -12.58
C MET A 273 0.01 -4.62 -13.22
N ARG A 274 1.35 -4.61 -13.19
CA ARG A 274 2.16 -5.73 -13.71
C ARG A 274 1.83 -7.03 -13.01
N LEU A 275 1.67 -7.02 -11.68
CA LEU A 275 1.25 -8.20 -10.92
C LEU A 275 -0.19 -8.62 -11.23
N GLY A 276 -1.10 -7.65 -11.41
CA GLY A 276 -2.47 -7.91 -11.85
C GLY A 276 -2.55 -8.51 -13.26
N ASN A 277 -1.56 -8.24 -14.12
CA ASN A 277 -1.48 -8.79 -15.47
C ASN A 277 -0.66 -10.08 -15.56
N ALA A 278 0.27 -10.32 -14.64
CA ALA A 278 1.01 -11.58 -14.47
C ALA A 278 0.08 -12.78 -14.21
N ARG A 279 -1.22 -12.53 -13.99
CA ARG A 279 -2.28 -13.53 -14.09
C ARG A 279 -2.23 -14.34 -15.39
N HIS A 280 -1.81 -13.75 -16.51
CA HIS A 280 -1.71 -14.44 -17.79
C HIS A 280 -0.45 -15.31 -17.92
N SER A 281 0.57 -15.05 -17.11
CA SER A 281 1.77 -15.91 -17.03
C SER A 281 1.56 -17.14 -16.15
N ARG A 282 0.37 -17.28 -15.53
CA ARG A 282 0.01 -18.36 -14.60
C ARG A 282 -0.12 -19.72 -15.25
N ASP A 283 -0.43 -19.79 -16.54
CA ASP A 283 -0.56 -21.05 -17.28
C ASP A 283 0.77 -21.81 -17.40
N ARG A 284 1.89 -21.19 -16.96
CA ARG A 284 3.23 -21.78 -16.98
C ARG A 284 3.71 -22.30 -15.63
N LEU A 285 2.99 -22.06 -14.54
CA LEU A 285 3.37 -22.63 -13.23
C LEU A 285 2.81 -24.06 -13.10
N PRO A 286 3.53 -24.98 -12.44
CA PRO A 286 3.01 -26.31 -12.15
C PRO A 286 1.66 -26.22 -11.46
N ASN A 287 0.74 -27.14 -11.79
CA ASN A 287 -0.60 -27.24 -11.16
C ASN A 287 -0.53 -27.30 -9.62
N ASP A 288 0.65 -27.65 -9.09
CA ASP A 288 0.88 -27.86 -7.68
C ASP A 288 1.24 -26.59 -6.92
N TYR A 289 1.58 -25.51 -7.62
CA TYR A 289 1.97 -24.25 -7.00
C TYR A 289 0.72 -23.54 -6.45
N PRO A 290 0.68 -23.14 -5.16
CA PRO A 290 -0.49 -22.48 -4.59
C PRO A 290 -0.78 -21.21 -5.40
N LEU A 291 -1.90 -21.18 -6.12
CA LEU A 291 -2.24 -20.08 -7.01
C LEU A 291 -2.67 -18.86 -6.19
N TRP A 292 -1.94 -17.76 -6.36
CA TRP A 292 -2.21 -16.51 -5.67
C TRP A 292 -3.28 -15.76 -6.46
N GLU A 293 -4.56 -16.04 -6.22
CA GLU A 293 -5.67 -15.23 -6.77
C GLU A 293 -5.77 -13.82 -6.15
N ILE A 294 -4.70 -13.34 -5.52
CA ILE A 294 -4.69 -12.03 -4.92
C ILE A 294 -4.52 -11.00 -6.03
N ASP A 295 -5.61 -10.29 -6.34
CA ASP A 295 -5.50 -9.03 -7.03
C ASP A 295 -4.91 -8.00 -6.06
N LEU A 296 -3.59 -7.83 -6.08
CA LEU A 296 -2.92 -6.85 -5.22
C LEU A 296 -3.41 -5.41 -5.49
N GLN A 297 -3.85 -5.12 -6.72
CA GLN A 297 -4.46 -3.84 -7.05
C GLN A 297 -5.82 -3.70 -6.35
N GLU A 298 -6.64 -4.74 -6.36
CA GLU A 298 -7.92 -4.73 -5.62
C GLU A 298 -7.71 -4.64 -4.12
N ILE A 299 -6.77 -5.40 -3.55
CA ILE A 299 -6.40 -5.30 -2.13
C ILE A 299 -5.98 -3.87 -1.80
N PHE A 300 -5.06 -3.29 -2.58
CA PHE A 300 -4.60 -1.93 -2.38
C PHE A 300 -5.76 -0.92 -2.46
N ARG A 301 -6.68 -1.08 -3.41
CA ARG A 301 -7.88 -0.24 -3.54
C ARG A 301 -8.86 -0.40 -2.38
N ALA A 302 -8.94 -1.59 -1.78
CA ALA A 302 -9.77 -1.88 -0.62
C ALA A 302 -9.16 -1.38 0.70
N LEU A 303 -7.88 -1.00 0.72
CA LEU A 303 -7.25 -0.38 1.87
C LEU A 303 -7.88 0.98 2.18
N SER A 304 -7.89 1.35 3.47
CA SER A 304 -8.23 2.71 3.86
C SER A 304 -7.21 3.69 3.28
N THR A 305 -7.60 4.96 3.07
CA THR A 305 -6.68 6.02 2.63
C THR A 305 -5.42 6.11 3.50
N THR A 306 -5.56 5.95 4.81
CA THR A 306 -4.42 5.96 5.75
C THR A 306 -3.48 4.77 5.51
N ASP A 307 -4.00 3.59 5.20
CA ASP A 307 -3.18 2.41 4.93
C ASP A 307 -2.57 2.44 3.52
N GLN A 308 -3.27 3.02 2.52
CA GLN A 308 -2.69 3.31 1.21
C GLN A 308 -1.49 4.27 1.32
N ALA A 309 -1.63 5.33 2.14
CA ALA A 309 -0.55 6.27 2.40
C ALA A 309 0.64 5.58 3.08
N LEU A 310 0.39 4.64 4.00
CA LEU A 310 1.43 3.82 4.61
C LEU A 310 2.18 2.98 3.57
N VAL A 311 1.47 2.32 2.66
CA VAL A 311 2.10 1.55 1.57
C VAL A 311 2.94 2.45 0.66
N ILE A 312 2.46 3.65 0.31
CA ILE A 312 3.23 4.62 -0.47
C ILE A 312 4.49 5.06 0.28
N VAL A 313 4.41 5.34 1.59
CA VAL A 313 5.57 5.72 2.41
C VAL A 313 6.60 4.58 2.49
N ILE A 314 6.15 3.33 2.64
CA ILE A 314 7.03 2.16 2.61
C ILE A 314 7.68 2.02 1.23
N TRP A 315 6.91 2.20 0.16
CA TRP A 315 7.44 2.15 -1.21
C TRP A 315 8.44 3.27 -1.49
N LEU A 316 8.17 4.49 -1.02
CA LEU A 316 9.09 5.63 -1.11
C LEU A 316 10.41 5.29 -0.41
N ALA A 317 10.34 4.76 0.81
CA ALA A 317 11.51 4.33 1.53
C ALA A 317 12.30 3.28 0.72
N LEU A 318 11.61 2.26 0.18
CA LEU A 318 12.25 1.17 -0.57
C LEU A 318 13.01 1.69 -1.80
N ARG A 319 12.57 2.81 -2.40
CA ARG A 319 13.27 3.46 -3.51
C ARG A 319 14.51 4.22 -3.09
N THR A 320 14.53 4.72 -1.86
CA THR A 320 15.67 5.45 -1.30
C THR A 320 16.75 4.53 -0.73
N LEU A 321 16.59 3.22 -0.91
CA LEU A 321 17.56 2.23 -0.47
C LEU A 321 18.90 2.39 -1.21
N PRO A 322 20.04 2.33 -0.49
CA PRO A 322 21.33 2.13 -1.12
C PRO A 322 21.35 0.82 -1.91
N SER A 323 22.08 0.79 -3.02
CA SER A 323 22.19 -0.41 -3.88
C SER A 323 22.66 -1.66 -3.13
N SER A 324 23.52 -1.50 -2.11
CA SER A 324 24.02 -2.60 -1.28
C SER A 324 22.90 -3.40 -0.60
N TRP A 325 21.75 -2.79 -0.31
CA TRP A 325 20.62 -3.50 0.30
C TRP A 325 19.91 -4.41 -0.71
N HIS A 326 19.95 -4.07 -1.99
CA HIS A 326 19.40 -4.93 -3.04
C HIS A 326 20.25 -6.17 -3.23
N ASP A 327 21.56 -6.06 -3.07
CA ASP A 327 22.49 -7.20 -3.14
C ASP A 327 22.31 -8.17 -1.95
N GLU A 328 21.90 -7.65 -0.79
CA GLU A 328 21.55 -8.45 0.39
C GLU A 328 20.14 -9.06 0.33
N MET A 329 19.31 -8.70 -0.65
CA MET A 329 17.96 -9.24 -0.76
C MET A 329 18.04 -10.73 -1.15
N PRO A 330 17.43 -11.66 -0.38
CA PRO A 330 17.50 -13.07 -0.70
C PRO A 330 17.00 -13.35 -2.13
N ALA A 331 17.89 -13.90 -2.97
CA ALA A 331 17.58 -14.22 -4.34
C ALA A 331 16.40 -15.19 -4.42
N ILE A 332 15.55 -15.02 -5.44
CA ILE A 332 14.49 -15.99 -5.71
C ILE A 332 15.09 -17.08 -6.60
N THR A 333 15.67 -18.12 -6.00
CA THR A 333 16.02 -19.33 -6.72
C THR A 333 14.75 -20.16 -6.93
N ILE A 334 14.21 -20.14 -8.14
CA ILE A 334 13.17 -21.09 -8.58
C ILE A 334 13.90 -22.14 -9.40
N GLY A 335 14.11 -23.32 -8.82
CA GLY A 335 14.73 -24.45 -9.52
C GLY A 335 13.86 -25.01 -10.66
N PRO A 336 14.45 -25.83 -11.55
CA PRO A 336 13.74 -26.45 -12.67
C PRO A 336 12.67 -27.47 -12.24
N ASP A 337 12.79 -28.08 -11.06
CA ASP A 337 11.84 -29.06 -10.50
C ASP A 337 10.77 -28.42 -9.60
N GLY A 338 10.56 -27.11 -9.73
CA GLY A 338 9.92 -26.28 -8.71
C GLY A 338 10.96 -25.66 -7.77
N PRO A 339 10.56 -25.01 -6.67
CA PRO A 339 11.52 -24.48 -5.71
C PRO A 339 12.28 -25.65 -5.05
N SER A 340 13.38 -26.08 -5.67
CA SER A 340 14.42 -26.87 -5.02
C SER A 340 15.33 -25.88 -4.30
N TYR A 341 15.28 -25.96 -2.98
CA TYR A 341 16.02 -25.10 -2.08
C TYR A 341 17.38 -25.76 -1.86
N THR A 342 18.40 -25.27 -2.55
CA THR A 342 19.78 -25.69 -2.31
C THR A 342 20.25 -25.07 -1.00
N ASP A 343 20.74 -25.91 -0.07
CA ASP A 343 21.28 -25.52 1.24
C ASP A 343 22.47 -24.53 1.15
#